data_AF-A0A6D0IHY9-F1
#
_entry.id   AF-A0A6D0IHY9-F1
#
_cell.length_a   1.000
_cell.length_b   1.000
_cell.length_c   1.000
_cell.angle_alpha   90.00
_cell.angle_beta   90.00
_cell.angle_gamma   90.00
#
_symmetry.space_group_name_H-M   'P 1'
#
loop_
_entity.id
_entity.type
_entity.pdbx_description
1 polymer ?
#
loop_
_entity_poly.entity_id
_entity_poly.type
_entity_poly.pdbx_seq_one_letter_code
_entity_poly.pdbx_strand_id
1 'polypeptide(L)'
;QIVQMGGAANQTTLNNGVLQVYGAANDPTIKGGRLIVEKDGGAVFVAIEKGGLLEVKEGGFALAVDQKAGGAIKTTTRAMEVFGTNRLGQFEIKNGIANNMLLENGGSLRVEENDFAYNTTVDSGGLLEVMDGGTATGVDKKAGGKLIVSTNALEVSGTNSKGQFSIKDGVSKNYELDDGSGLIVMEDTQAIDTILDEHATMQSLGKDTGTRVQANAVYDLGRSDQNGSITYSSKAISENMVINNGRANVWAGT
;
A
#
# COMPACT_ATOMS: atom_id res chain seq x y z
N GLN A 1 -16.65 20.62 -4.01
CA GLN A 1 -17.27 20.89 -5.32
C GLN A 1 -17.36 19.58 -6.08
N ILE A 2 -18.41 19.40 -6.90
CA ILE A 2 -18.58 18.21 -7.74
C ILE A 2 -18.61 18.66 -9.21
N VAL A 3 -17.84 18.02 -10.08
CA VAL A 3 -17.93 18.14 -11.53
C VAL A 3 -18.71 16.94 -12.05
N GLN A 4 -19.93 17.18 -12.49
CA GLN A 4 -20.82 16.13 -13.02
C GLN A 4 -20.34 15.64 -14.38
N MET A 5 -20.83 14.48 -14.80
CA MET A 5 -20.57 13.93 -16.14
C MET A 5 -20.93 14.96 -17.23
N GLY A 6 -20.05 15.12 -18.22
CA GLY A 6 -20.16 16.16 -19.26
C GLY A 6 -19.76 17.57 -18.83
N GLY A 7 -19.60 17.82 -17.52
CA GLY A 7 -19.07 19.06 -16.99
C GLY A 7 -17.54 19.12 -17.02
N ALA A 8 -16.99 20.34 -16.96
CA ALA A 8 -15.56 20.57 -16.86
C ALA A 8 -15.23 21.64 -15.81
N ALA A 9 -14.21 21.38 -15.00
CA ALA A 9 -13.55 22.39 -14.17
C ALA A 9 -12.16 22.66 -14.76
N ASN A 10 -11.83 23.93 -14.99
CA ASN A 10 -10.55 24.33 -15.59
C ASN A 10 -9.74 25.16 -14.60
N GLN A 11 -8.42 24.98 -14.58
CA GLN A 11 -7.47 25.83 -13.85
C GLN A 11 -7.82 26.01 -12.37
N THR A 12 -8.33 24.94 -11.75
CA THR A 12 -8.81 24.98 -10.38
C THR A 12 -7.65 24.84 -9.40
N THR A 13 -7.52 25.78 -8.46
CA THR A 13 -6.54 25.66 -7.37
C THR A 13 -7.22 25.20 -6.08
N LEU A 14 -6.80 24.05 -5.55
CA LEU A 14 -7.30 23.46 -4.31
C LEU A 14 -6.35 23.76 -3.14
N ASN A 15 -6.54 24.92 -2.51
CA ASN A 15 -5.79 25.28 -1.30
C ASN A 15 -6.24 24.44 -0.09
N ASN A 16 -7.51 24.06 -0.06
CA ASN A 16 -8.16 23.19 0.92
C ASN A 16 -9.41 22.56 0.30
N GLY A 17 -10.13 21.74 1.07
CA GLY A 17 -11.40 21.15 0.63
C GLY A 17 -11.23 20.05 -0.42
N VAL A 18 -12.34 19.69 -1.06
CA VAL A 18 -12.41 18.55 -1.99
C VAL A 18 -13.07 18.97 -3.30
N LEU A 19 -12.44 18.60 -4.42
CA LEU A 19 -13.06 18.56 -5.75
C LEU A 19 -13.26 17.10 -6.15
N GLN A 20 -14.50 16.70 -6.40
CA GLN A 20 -14.86 15.37 -6.85
C GLN A 20 -15.28 15.44 -8.33
N VAL A 21 -14.73 14.58 -9.18
CA VAL A 21 -14.81 14.71 -10.64
C VAL A 21 -15.37 13.43 -11.25
N TYR A 22 -16.60 13.51 -11.74
CA TYR A 22 -17.24 12.53 -12.64
C TYR A 22 -17.17 12.98 -14.12
N GLY A 23 -16.90 14.26 -14.35
CA GLY A 23 -16.64 14.85 -15.68
C GLY A 23 -15.15 15.03 -15.94
N ALA A 24 -14.73 16.24 -16.30
CA ALA A 24 -13.33 16.58 -16.56
C ALA A 24 -12.77 17.64 -15.60
N ALA A 25 -11.52 17.48 -15.18
CA ALA A 25 -10.71 18.52 -14.54
C ALA A 25 -9.46 18.78 -15.37
N ASN A 26 -9.33 20.00 -15.90
CA ASN A 26 -8.18 20.38 -16.74
C ASN A 26 -7.31 21.37 -15.98
N ASP A 27 -6.01 21.08 -15.88
CA ASP A 27 -5.01 21.91 -15.22
C ASP A 27 -5.33 22.21 -13.72
N PRO A 28 -5.71 21.21 -12.89
CA PRO A 28 -5.90 21.45 -11.47
C PRO A 28 -4.56 21.52 -10.73
N THR A 29 -4.41 22.52 -9.85
CA THR A 29 -3.30 22.59 -8.89
C THR A 29 -3.80 22.23 -7.50
N ILE A 30 -3.28 21.15 -6.92
CA ILE A 30 -3.65 20.64 -5.60
C ILE A 30 -2.57 21.06 -4.59
N LYS A 31 -2.93 21.88 -3.60
CA LYS A 31 -1.98 22.35 -2.56
C LYS A 31 -2.24 21.73 -1.21
N GLY A 32 -3.34 22.08 -0.54
CA GLY A 32 -3.74 21.47 0.74
C GLY A 32 -5.10 20.79 0.66
N GLY A 33 -5.72 20.78 -0.53
CA GLY A 33 -6.98 20.11 -0.80
C GLY A 33 -6.78 18.70 -1.36
N ARG A 34 -7.90 18.11 -1.78
CA ARG A 34 -7.96 16.79 -2.41
C ARG A 34 -8.72 16.87 -3.73
N LEU A 35 -8.15 16.32 -4.79
CA LEU A 35 -8.84 16.02 -6.03
C LEU A 35 -9.21 14.54 -6.02
N ILE A 36 -10.49 14.21 -6.17
CA ILE A 36 -10.97 12.83 -6.31
C ILE A 36 -11.47 12.68 -7.75
N VAL A 37 -10.81 11.82 -8.51
CA VAL A 37 -11.24 11.42 -9.85
C VAL A 37 -12.03 10.13 -9.70
N GLU A 38 -13.33 10.23 -9.93
CA GLU A 38 -14.26 9.10 -9.82
C GLU A 38 -14.21 8.22 -11.07
N LYS A 39 -14.90 7.08 -11.02
CA LYS A 39 -15.08 6.20 -12.18
C LYS A 39 -15.57 7.00 -13.40
N ASP A 40 -14.95 6.79 -14.55
CA ASP A 40 -15.22 7.47 -15.82
C ASP A 40 -14.92 8.98 -15.84
N GLY A 41 -14.47 9.55 -14.70
CA GLY A 41 -13.96 10.90 -14.60
C GLY A 41 -12.52 11.01 -15.09
N GLY A 42 -12.16 12.19 -15.58
CA GLY A 42 -10.82 12.48 -16.10
C GLY A 42 -10.19 13.72 -15.47
N ALA A 43 -8.89 13.64 -15.16
CA ALA A 43 -8.07 14.80 -14.83
C ALA A 43 -6.84 14.86 -15.74
N VAL A 44 -6.49 16.04 -16.25
CA VAL A 44 -5.30 16.20 -17.10
C VAL A 44 -4.48 17.41 -16.66
N PHE A 45 -3.15 17.32 -16.78
CA PHE A 45 -2.21 18.35 -16.34
C PHE A 45 -2.33 18.66 -14.84
N VAL A 46 -2.46 17.62 -14.03
CA VAL A 46 -2.61 17.77 -12.57
C VAL A 46 -1.26 18.14 -11.97
N ALA A 47 -1.16 19.26 -11.25
CA ALA A 47 0.00 19.57 -10.41
C ALA A 47 -0.33 19.29 -8.95
N ILE A 48 0.43 18.38 -8.32
CA ILE A 48 0.27 18.04 -6.90
C ILE A 48 1.43 18.69 -6.13
N GLU A 49 1.13 19.77 -5.41
CA GLU A 49 2.07 20.47 -4.55
C GLU A 49 2.13 19.82 -3.16
N LYS A 50 3.07 20.28 -2.33
CA LYS A 50 3.21 19.84 -0.94
C LYS A 50 1.90 19.95 -0.15
N GLY A 51 1.45 18.82 0.38
CA GLY A 51 0.21 18.69 1.16
C GLY A 51 -1.02 18.34 0.32
N GLY A 52 -0.87 18.27 -1.00
CA GLY A 52 -1.97 18.01 -1.93
C GLY A 52 -2.15 16.52 -2.12
N LEU A 53 -3.40 16.09 -2.27
CA LEU A 53 -3.73 14.69 -2.53
C LEU A 53 -4.52 14.55 -3.83
N LEU A 54 -3.96 13.84 -4.80
CA LEU A 54 -4.72 13.27 -5.91
C LEU A 54 -5.20 11.87 -5.51
N GLU A 55 -6.51 11.63 -5.53
CA GLU A 55 -7.07 10.30 -5.45
C GLU A 55 -7.71 9.92 -6.77
N VAL A 56 -7.23 8.85 -7.41
CA VAL A 56 -7.85 8.27 -8.61
C VAL A 56 -8.53 6.97 -8.20
N LYS A 57 -9.85 6.92 -8.37
CA LYS A 57 -10.64 5.72 -8.07
C LYS A 57 -10.52 4.70 -9.20
N GLU A 58 -10.97 3.48 -8.91
CA GLU A 58 -11.15 2.45 -9.94
C GLU A 58 -11.97 3.00 -11.14
N GLY A 59 -11.46 2.76 -12.35
CA GLY A 59 -12.01 3.28 -13.60
C GLY A 59 -11.85 4.79 -13.82
N GLY A 60 -11.24 5.52 -12.90
CA GLY A 60 -10.87 6.93 -13.10
C GLY A 60 -9.58 7.07 -13.92
N PHE A 61 -9.36 8.26 -14.48
CA PHE A 61 -8.25 8.57 -15.37
C PHE A 61 -7.51 9.86 -15.00
N ALA A 62 -6.18 9.82 -14.94
CA ALA A 62 -5.36 11.00 -14.73
C ALA A 62 -4.09 11.01 -15.61
N LEU A 63 -3.92 11.99 -16.49
CA LEU A 63 -2.73 12.11 -17.35
C LEU A 63 -1.94 13.38 -17.11
N ALA A 64 -0.65 13.31 -17.43
CA ALA A 64 0.31 14.39 -17.25
C ALA A 64 0.28 14.92 -15.81
N VAL A 65 0.29 13.99 -14.85
CA VAL A 65 0.36 14.31 -13.43
C VAL A 65 1.80 14.70 -13.07
N ASP A 66 1.99 15.87 -12.47
CA ASP A 66 3.23 16.31 -11.87
C ASP A 66 3.14 16.16 -10.35
N GLN A 67 3.69 15.06 -9.82
CA GLN A 67 3.79 14.81 -8.38
C GLN A 67 5.06 15.46 -7.83
N LYS A 68 4.92 16.67 -7.27
CA LYS A 68 6.02 17.38 -6.65
C LYS A 68 6.30 16.82 -5.26
N ALA A 69 7.48 17.15 -4.72
CA ALA A 69 7.90 16.70 -3.39
C ALA A 69 6.86 17.09 -2.32
N GLY A 70 6.39 16.10 -1.56
CA GLY A 70 5.34 16.31 -0.55
C GLY A 70 3.91 16.18 -1.09
N GLY A 71 3.74 15.98 -2.39
CA GLY A 71 2.46 15.67 -3.02
C GLY A 71 2.16 14.18 -2.97
N ALA A 72 0.90 13.83 -2.74
CA ALA A 72 0.47 12.46 -2.55
C ALA A 72 -0.45 11.98 -3.69
N ILE A 73 -0.29 10.72 -4.08
CA ILE A 73 -1.19 9.99 -4.98
C ILE A 73 -1.80 8.82 -4.23
N LYS A 74 -3.12 8.71 -4.23
CA LYS A 74 -3.88 7.55 -3.76
C LYS A 74 -4.61 6.90 -4.93
N THR A 75 -4.35 5.61 -5.18
CA THR A 75 -4.93 4.91 -6.33
C THR A 75 -4.93 3.39 -6.16
N THR A 76 -5.48 2.68 -7.13
CA THR A 76 -5.45 1.22 -7.29
C THR A 76 -4.96 0.87 -8.70
N THR A 77 -4.44 -0.33 -8.91
CA THR A 77 -4.13 -0.86 -10.25
C THR A 77 -5.35 -0.97 -11.16
N ARG A 78 -6.57 -0.86 -10.61
CA ARG A 78 -7.84 -0.79 -11.36
C ARG A 78 -8.23 0.62 -11.81
N ALA A 79 -7.41 1.64 -11.57
CA ALA A 79 -7.56 2.90 -12.28
C ALA A 79 -7.44 2.64 -13.79
N MET A 80 -8.18 3.39 -14.62
CA MET A 80 -8.16 3.17 -16.07
C MET A 80 -6.78 3.50 -16.65
N GLU A 81 -6.25 4.66 -16.29
CA GLU A 81 -4.87 5.07 -16.58
C GLU A 81 -4.45 6.17 -15.61
N VAL A 82 -3.23 6.07 -15.08
CA VAL A 82 -2.59 7.17 -14.32
C VAL A 82 -1.18 7.34 -14.86
N PHE A 83 -0.87 8.50 -15.44
CA PHE A 83 0.43 8.73 -16.07
C PHE A 83 1.00 10.09 -15.66
N GLY A 84 2.28 10.12 -15.32
CA GLY A 84 2.91 11.35 -14.88
C GLY A 84 4.39 11.23 -14.58
N THR A 85 4.89 12.23 -13.87
CA THR A 85 6.26 12.31 -13.38
C THR A 85 6.29 12.59 -11.89
N ASN A 86 7.23 11.97 -11.21
CA ASN A 86 7.63 12.30 -9.85
C ASN A 86 9.16 12.49 -9.82
N ARG A 87 9.74 12.72 -8.64
CA ARG A 87 11.20 12.93 -8.49
C ARG A 87 12.08 11.72 -8.89
N LEU A 88 11.50 10.53 -9.04
CA LEU A 88 12.15 9.30 -9.50
C LEU A 88 11.99 9.09 -11.02
N GLY A 89 11.33 10.02 -11.72
CA GLY A 89 11.09 9.96 -13.15
C GLY A 89 9.62 9.71 -13.51
N GLN A 90 9.38 9.16 -14.69
CA GLN A 90 8.04 8.85 -15.17
C GLN A 90 7.45 7.67 -14.40
N PHE A 91 6.17 7.74 -14.07
CA PHE A 91 5.39 6.64 -13.50
C PHE A 91 4.14 6.41 -14.34
N GLU A 92 3.59 5.19 -14.27
CA GLU A 92 2.39 4.81 -15.01
C GLU A 92 1.59 3.76 -14.25
N ILE A 93 0.27 3.82 -14.35
CA ILE A 93 -0.66 2.73 -14.09
C ILE A 93 -1.48 2.53 -15.35
N LYS A 94 -1.43 1.34 -15.94
CA LYS A 94 -2.21 1.00 -17.14
C LYS A 94 -2.40 -0.51 -17.23
N ASN A 95 -3.59 -0.95 -17.62
CA ASN A 95 -3.92 -2.37 -17.82
C ASN A 95 -3.55 -3.27 -16.62
N GLY A 96 -3.84 -2.82 -15.39
CA GLY A 96 -3.51 -3.58 -14.17
C GLY A 96 -2.03 -3.58 -13.79
N ILE A 97 -1.20 -2.74 -14.42
CA ILE A 97 0.24 -2.67 -14.15
C ILE A 97 0.60 -1.27 -13.67
N ALA A 98 1.13 -1.15 -12.45
CA ALA A 98 1.73 0.06 -11.91
C ALA A 98 3.27 0.01 -12.02
N ASN A 99 3.91 1.11 -12.41
CA ASN A 99 5.35 1.22 -12.57
C ASN A 99 5.88 2.52 -11.94
N ASN A 100 6.99 2.42 -11.21
CA ASN A 100 7.75 3.56 -10.67
C ASN A 100 6.91 4.51 -9.77
N MET A 101 5.96 3.94 -9.04
CA MET A 101 5.09 4.69 -8.14
C MET A 101 5.89 5.22 -6.95
N LEU A 102 5.70 6.49 -6.61
CA LEU A 102 6.22 7.11 -5.39
C LEU A 102 5.07 7.34 -4.40
N LEU A 103 5.09 6.58 -3.30
CA LEU A 103 4.09 6.66 -2.24
C LEU A 103 4.70 7.41 -1.06
N GLU A 104 4.23 8.63 -0.80
CA GLU A 104 4.70 9.48 0.29
C GLU A 104 3.56 10.36 0.82
N ASN A 105 3.66 10.85 2.06
CA ASN A 105 2.77 11.87 2.62
C ASN A 105 1.26 11.53 2.57
N GLY A 106 0.90 10.26 2.80
CA GLY A 106 -0.48 9.78 2.72
C GLY A 106 -0.88 9.22 1.36
N GLY A 107 0.06 9.19 0.40
CA GLY A 107 -0.11 8.48 -0.86
C GLY A 107 -0.19 6.97 -0.65
N SER A 108 -1.01 6.28 -1.45
CA SER A 108 -1.15 4.83 -1.36
C SER A 108 -1.44 4.17 -2.71
N LEU A 109 -0.94 2.95 -2.88
CA LEU A 109 -1.28 2.08 -4.00
C LEU A 109 -1.86 0.79 -3.45
N ARG A 110 -3.03 0.40 -3.96
CA ARG A 110 -3.57 -0.94 -3.80
C ARG A 110 -3.32 -1.74 -5.08
N VAL A 111 -2.63 -2.86 -4.95
CA VAL A 111 -2.38 -3.83 -6.03
C VAL A 111 -3.41 -4.93 -5.90
N GLU A 112 -4.37 -4.96 -6.83
CA GLU A 112 -5.45 -5.95 -6.78
C GLU A 112 -4.98 -7.35 -7.20
N GLU A 113 -5.86 -8.33 -6.98
CA GLU A 113 -5.69 -9.70 -7.46
C GLU A 113 -5.41 -9.73 -8.97
N ASN A 114 -4.42 -10.51 -9.39
CA ASN A 114 -3.98 -10.66 -10.78
C ASN A 114 -3.38 -9.39 -11.42
N ASP A 115 -3.12 -8.35 -10.64
CA ASP A 115 -2.47 -7.12 -11.07
C ASP A 115 -1.02 -7.03 -10.55
N PHE A 116 -0.26 -6.07 -11.08
CA PHE A 116 1.18 -5.96 -10.89
C PHE A 116 1.61 -4.55 -10.48
N ALA A 117 2.61 -4.46 -9.62
CA ALA A 117 3.37 -3.24 -9.35
C ALA A 117 4.88 -3.48 -9.46
N TYR A 118 5.58 -2.59 -10.14
CA TYR A 118 7.02 -2.68 -10.34
C TYR A 118 7.71 -1.41 -9.88
N ASN A 119 8.85 -1.56 -9.21
CA ASN A 119 9.72 -0.45 -8.80
C ASN A 119 8.99 0.61 -7.96
N THR A 120 8.10 0.17 -7.07
CA THR A 120 7.37 1.08 -6.19
C THR A 120 8.27 1.51 -5.03
N THR A 121 8.44 2.81 -4.85
CA THR A 121 9.09 3.38 -3.66
C THR A 121 8.02 3.72 -2.63
N VAL A 122 8.13 3.12 -1.45
CA VAL A 122 7.25 3.40 -0.32
C VAL A 122 8.03 4.24 0.68
N ASP A 123 7.84 5.55 0.62
CA ASP A 123 8.52 6.52 1.48
C ASP A 123 7.65 6.86 2.71
N SER A 124 8.15 7.74 3.58
CA SER A 124 7.49 8.12 4.82
C SER A 124 6.03 8.56 4.62
N GLY A 125 5.12 7.91 5.35
CA GLY A 125 3.68 8.14 5.27
C GLY A 125 3.02 7.54 4.01
N GLY A 126 3.76 6.86 3.14
CA GLY A 126 3.24 6.10 2.02
C GLY A 126 2.74 4.71 2.42
N LEU A 127 1.79 4.17 1.67
CA LEU A 127 1.24 2.83 1.89
C LEU A 127 1.14 2.03 0.59
N LEU A 128 1.84 0.90 0.53
CA LEU A 128 1.60 -0.14 -0.47
C LEU A 128 0.75 -1.26 0.15
N GLU A 129 -0.43 -1.51 -0.40
CA GLU A 129 -1.30 -2.63 -0.05
C GLU A 129 -1.29 -3.63 -1.20
N VAL A 130 -0.85 -4.86 -0.96
CA VAL A 130 -0.86 -5.94 -1.97
C VAL A 130 -1.88 -6.98 -1.56
N MET A 131 -2.90 -7.14 -2.39
CA MET A 131 -3.98 -8.09 -2.16
C MET A 131 -3.53 -9.52 -2.45
N ASP A 132 -4.27 -10.49 -1.90
CA ASP A 132 -4.18 -11.89 -2.29
C ASP A 132 -4.21 -11.99 -3.83
N GLY A 133 -3.31 -12.81 -4.40
CA GLY A 133 -3.17 -12.94 -5.86
C GLY A 133 -2.49 -11.75 -6.57
N GLY A 134 -2.14 -10.66 -5.88
CA GLY A 134 -1.40 -9.52 -6.44
C GLY A 134 0.11 -9.75 -6.48
N THR A 135 0.82 -8.99 -7.32
CA THR A 135 2.28 -9.03 -7.45
C THR A 135 2.92 -7.65 -7.28
N ALA A 136 3.95 -7.51 -6.45
CA ALA A 136 4.72 -6.27 -6.32
C ALA A 136 6.23 -6.53 -6.21
N THR A 137 7.02 -6.28 -7.26
CA THR A 137 8.46 -6.55 -7.26
C THR A 137 9.30 -5.29 -7.42
N GLY A 138 10.54 -5.33 -6.90
CA GLY A 138 11.40 -4.15 -6.84
C GLY A 138 10.89 -3.09 -5.87
N VAL A 139 10.20 -3.50 -4.80
CA VAL A 139 9.72 -2.58 -3.77
C VAL A 139 10.91 -1.97 -3.02
N ASP A 140 11.01 -0.65 -2.98
CA ASP A 140 11.98 0.07 -2.17
C ASP A 140 11.25 0.67 -0.96
N LYS A 141 11.18 -0.11 0.13
CA LYS A 141 10.49 0.28 1.36
C LYS A 141 11.44 1.07 2.25
N LYS A 142 11.20 2.38 2.36
CA LYS A 142 11.97 3.28 3.23
C LYS A 142 11.40 3.30 4.66
N ALA A 143 12.14 3.91 5.57
CA ALA A 143 11.70 4.13 6.94
C ALA A 143 10.40 4.97 6.97
N GLY A 144 9.40 4.49 7.72
CA GLY A 144 8.07 5.09 7.80
C GLY A 144 7.17 4.84 6.58
N GLY A 145 7.64 4.07 5.60
CA GLY A 145 6.81 3.54 4.51
C GLY A 145 6.15 2.24 4.93
N LYS A 146 4.85 2.09 4.63
CA LYS A 146 4.03 0.98 5.11
C LYS A 146 3.78 -0.02 3.99
N LEU A 147 3.97 -1.29 4.28
CA LEU A 147 3.55 -2.38 3.41
C LEU A 147 2.57 -3.28 4.16
N ILE A 148 1.43 -3.57 3.53
CA ILE A 148 0.41 -4.49 4.05
C ILE A 148 0.21 -5.58 3.01
N VAL A 149 0.38 -6.83 3.43
CA VAL A 149 0.42 -7.99 2.54
C VAL A 149 0.12 -9.27 3.31
N SER A 150 -0.39 -10.28 2.60
CA SER A 150 -0.52 -11.65 3.10
C SER A 150 0.43 -12.60 2.36
N THR A 151 0.68 -13.78 2.90
CA THR A 151 1.40 -14.85 2.18
C THR A 151 0.63 -15.46 1.00
N ASN A 152 -0.60 -15.03 0.74
CA ASN A 152 -1.37 -15.36 -0.47
C ASN A 152 -1.09 -14.42 -1.66
N ALA A 153 -0.30 -13.36 -1.48
CA ALA A 153 0.23 -12.62 -2.62
C ALA A 153 1.07 -13.57 -3.51
N LEU A 154 1.02 -13.38 -4.84
CA LEU A 154 1.77 -14.23 -5.76
C LEU A 154 3.28 -14.03 -5.59
N GLU A 155 3.71 -12.77 -5.59
CA GLU A 155 5.07 -12.39 -5.29
C GLU A 155 5.14 -10.95 -4.78
N VAL A 156 5.82 -10.74 -3.65
CA VAL A 156 6.25 -9.41 -3.21
C VAL A 156 7.73 -9.44 -2.87
N SER A 157 8.54 -8.61 -3.51
CA SER A 157 9.99 -8.63 -3.30
C SER A 157 10.62 -7.25 -3.42
N GLY A 158 11.70 -7.03 -2.68
CA GLY A 158 12.32 -5.72 -2.61
C GLY A 158 13.38 -5.59 -1.52
N THR A 159 13.63 -4.34 -1.12
CA THR A 159 14.52 -3.99 -0.03
C THR A 159 13.79 -3.22 1.06
N ASN A 160 14.17 -3.48 2.31
CA ASN A 160 13.80 -2.71 3.50
C ASN A 160 15.08 -2.33 4.28
N SER A 161 14.96 -1.82 5.51
CA SER A 161 16.14 -1.38 6.27
C SER A 161 17.01 -2.55 6.74
N LYS A 162 16.48 -3.78 6.72
CA LYS A 162 17.14 -5.04 7.08
C LYS A 162 17.65 -5.81 5.86
N GLY A 163 17.59 -5.23 4.66
CA GLY A 163 18.10 -5.81 3.42
C GLY A 163 17.02 -6.32 2.49
N GLN A 164 17.32 -7.37 1.72
CA GLN A 164 16.38 -7.96 0.77
C GLN A 164 15.29 -8.75 1.51
N PHE A 165 14.04 -8.61 1.08
CA PHE A 165 12.92 -9.41 1.58
C PHE A 165 12.11 -10.00 0.42
N SER A 166 11.37 -11.06 0.70
CA SER A 166 10.51 -11.73 -0.29
C SER A 166 9.29 -12.37 0.34
N ILE A 167 8.17 -12.36 -0.37
CA ILE A 167 6.98 -13.16 -0.12
C ILE A 167 6.69 -13.85 -1.44
N LYS A 168 6.87 -15.16 -1.51
CA LYS A 168 6.71 -15.91 -2.75
C LYS A 168 6.39 -17.36 -2.43
N ASP A 169 5.52 -17.98 -3.22
CA ASP A 169 5.14 -19.38 -3.08
C ASP A 169 4.67 -19.71 -1.64
N GLY A 170 3.91 -18.80 -1.01
CA GLY A 170 3.45 -18.94 0.36
C GLY A 170 4.53 -18.78 1.44
N VAL A 171 5.71 -18.24 1.12
CA VAL A 171 6.80 -18.06 2.09
C VAL A 171 7.23 -16.60 2.16
N SER A 172 7.02 -15.96 3.33
CA SER A 172 7.61 -14.68 3.68
C SER A 172 9.01 -14.87 4.28
N LYS A 173 10.00 -14.08 3.86
CA LYS A 173 11.37 -14.11 4.37
C LYS A 173 11.90 -12.69 4.61
N ASN A 174 12.50 -12.48 5.78
CA ASN A 174 13.15 -11.22 6.17
C ASN A 174 12.25 -9.98 6.02
N TYR A 175 10.94 -10.16 6.20
CA TYR A 175 10.03 -9.04 6.14
C TYR A 175 10.11 -8.24 7.44
N GLU A 176 10.56 -6.99 7.32
CA GLU A 176 10.53 -5.99 8.39
C GLU A 176 9.19 -5.25 8.36
N LEU A 177 8.44 -5.41 9.45
CA LEU A 177 7.24 -4.64 9.71
C LEU A 177 7.60 -3.51 10.68
N ASP A 178 7.37 -2.27 10.29
CA ASP A 178 7.52 -1.07 11.10
C ASP A 178 6.34 -0.12 10.82
N ASP A 179 6.11 0.85 11.72
CA ASP A 179 5.20 1.99 11.51
C ASP A 179 3.83 1.60 10.92
N GLY A 180 3.16 0.57 11.46
CA GLY A 180 1.84 0.13 10.98
C GLY A 180 1.87 -0.74 9.71
N SER A 181 3.03 -1.20 9.27
CA SER A 181 3.14 -2.31 8.31
C SER A 181 2.49 -3.58 8.88
N GLY A 182 1.95 -4.41 7.99
CA GLY A 182 1.19 -5.60 8.34
C GLY A 182 1.62 -6.83 7.53
N LEU A 183 1.65 -7.99 8.20
CA LEU A 183 1.78 -9.30 7.57
C LEU A 183 0.70 -10.23 8.09
N ILE A 184 -0.02 -10.88 7.17
CA ILE A 184 -0.90 -12.01 7.49
C ILE A 184 -0.26 -13.29 6.94
N VAL A 185 0.13 -14.20 7.83
CA VAL A 185 0.59 -15.54 7.44
C VAL A 185 -0.62 -16.45 7.36
N MET A 186 -1.03 -16.81 6.16
CA MET A 186 -2.19 -17.63 5.89
C MET A 186 -1.98 -19.10 6.29
N GLU A 187 -3.06 -19.84 6.47
CA GLU A 187 -2.99 -21.27 6.78
C GLU A 187 -2.19 -22.03 5.73
N ASP A 188 -1.43 -23.04 6.15
CA ASP A 188 -0.54 -23.84 5.30
C ASP A 188 0.60 -23.06 4.59
N THR A 189 0.80 -21.79 4.95
CA THR A 189 1.92 -20.94 4.48
C THR A 189 2.94 -20.65 5.61
N GLN A 190 4.05 -19.99 5.27
CA GLN A 190 5.17 -19.78 6.20
C GLN A 190 5.71 -18.35 6.24
N ALA A 191 6.22 -17.94 7.40
CA ALA A 191 7.06 -16.76 7.55
C ALA A 191 8.38 -17.10 8.27
N ILE A 192 9.49 -16.55 7.79
CA ILE A 192 10.84 -16.85 8.27
C ILE A 192 11.58 -15.55 8.54
N ASP A 193 12.13 -15.41 9.74
CA ASP A 193 12.90 -14.25 10.17
C ASP A 193 12.13 -12.92 10.02
N THR A 194 10.84 -12.94 10.30
CA THR A 194 10.03 -11.72 10.35
C THR A 194 10.45 -10.86 11.53
N ILE A 195 10.60 -9.55 11.31
CA ILE A 195 10.99 -8.58 12.34
C ILE A 195 9.82 -7.62 12.53
N LEU A 196 9.24 -7.58 13.72
CA LEU A 196 8.20 -6.62 14.07
C LEU A 196 8.83 -5.53 14.94
N ASP A 197 9.07 -4.37 14.33
CA ASP A 197 9.51 -3.14 15.00
C ASP A 197 8.31 -2.35 15.56
N GLU A 198 8.53 -1.12 16.01
CA GLU A 198 7.52 -0.35 16.75
C GLU A 198 6.21 -0.15 15.95
N HIS A 199 5.07 -0.39 16.59
CA HIS A 199 3.72 -0.26 16.01
C HIS A 199 3.43 -1.19 14.82
N ALA A 200 4.19 -2.26 14.64
CA ALA A 200 3.90 -3.29 13.65
C ALA A 200 2.88 -4.32 14.17
N THR A 201 2.14 -4.91 13.22
CA THR A 201 1.21 -6.03 13.52
C THR A 201 1.49 -7.23 12.61
N MET A 202 1.68 -8.41 13.19
CA MET A 202 1.67 -9.67 12.45
C MET A 202 0.54 -10.57 12.97
N GLN A 203 -0.23 -11.15 12.05
CA GLN A 203 -1.28 -12.11 12.35
C GLN A 203 -0.92 -13.44 11.67
N SER A 204 -0.77 -14.51 12.44
CA SER A 204 -0.29 -15.80 11.95
C SER A 204 -1.35 -16.88 12.12
N LEU A 205 -1.93 -17.32 10.99
CA LEU A 205 -2.77 -18.51 10.86
C LEU A 205 -1.95 -19.74 10.41
N GLY A 206 -0.76 -19.52 9.84
CA GLY A 206 0.15 -20.55 9.35
C GLY A 206 1.34 -20.80 10.29
N LYS A 207 2.51 -21.08 9.71
CA LYS A 207 3.73 -21.29 10.48
C LYS A 207 4.63 -20.06 10.44
N ASP A 208 5.23 -19.68 11.55
CA ASP A 208 6.35 -18.75 11.58
C ASP A 208 7.57 -19.30 12.32
N THR A 209 8.77 -18.86 11.90
CA THR A 209 10.04 -19.30 12.49
C THR A 209 11.02 -18.15 12.60
N GLY A 210 11.59 -17.95 13.80
CA GLY A 210 12.58 -16.89 14.03
C GLY A 210 11.98 -15.48 14.09
N THR A 211 10.67 -15.36 14.30
CA THR A 211 9.98 -14.07 14.44
C THR A 211 10.54 -13.30 15.65
N ARG A 212 10.86 -12.03 15.44
CA ARG A 212 11.37 -11.12 16.49
C ARG A 212 10.34 -10.04 16.76
N VAL A 213 9.79 -10.01 17.97
CA VAL A 213 8.72 -9.08 18.37
C VAL A 213 9.31 -8.01 19.30
N GLN A 214 9.56 -6.80 18.77
CA GLN A 214 10.15 -5.69 19.52
C GLN A 214 9.11 -4.93 20.35
N ALA A 215 9.57 -3.92 21.11
CA ALA A 215 8.71 -3.07 21.93
C ALA A 215 7.57 -2.43 21.11
N ASN A 216 6.36 -2.40 21.68
CA ASN A 216 5.14 -1.87 21.06
C ASN A 216 4.68 -2.57 19.78
N ALA A 217 5.32 -3.67 19.36
CA ALA A 217 4.79 -4.56 18.34
C ALA A 217 3.73 -5.50 18.90
N VAL A 218 2.79 -5.89 18.03
CA VAL A 218 1.75 -6.89 18.34
C VAL A 218 1.86 -8.06 17.38
N TYR A 219 1.98 -9.25 17.94
CA TYR A 219 1.94 -10.52 17.23
C TYR A 219 0.72 -11.32 17.72
N ASP A 220 -0.10 -11.81 16.80
CA ASP A 220 -1.26 -12.66 17.07
C ASP A 220 -1.06 -14.05 16.42
N LEU A 221 -0.98 -15.11 17.23
CA LEU A 221 -0.94 -16.50 16.77
C LEU A 221 -2.33 -17.13 16.82
N GLY A 222 -2.73 -17.81 15.76
CA GLY A 222 -3.98 -18.56 15.67
C GLY A 222 -5.22 -17.71 15.34
N ARG A 223 -5.06 -16.41 15.12
CA ARG A 223 -6.14 -15.48 14.77
C ARG A 223 -5.68 -14.45 13.75
N SER A 224 -6.56 -14.13 12.82
CA SER A 224 -6.48 -12.96 11.95
C SER A 224 -7.79 -12.17 12.02
N ASP A 225 -7.70 -10.84 12.01
CA ASP A 225 -8.83 -9.91 11.91
C ASP A 225 -8.61 -9.01 10.69
N GLN A 226 -9.42 -9.23 9.66
CA GLN A 226 -9.37 -8.50 8.40
C GLN A 226 -10.67 -7.72 8.24
N ASN A 227 -10.60 -6.42 8.51
CA ASN A 227 -11.75 -5.51 8.42
C ASN A 227 -12.98 -5.99 9.22
N GLY A 228 -12.77 -6.55 10.41
CA GLY A 228 -13.82 -7.06 11.30
C GLY A 228 -14.23 -8.50 11.03
N SER A 229 -13.70 -9.14 9.97
CA SER A 229 -13.83 -10.57 9.75
C SER A 229 -12.72 -11.30 10.50
N ILE A 230 -13.10 -12.07 11.52
CA ILE A 230 -12.16 -12.85 12.32
C ILE A 230 -12.07 -14.28 11.79
N THR A 231 -10.85 -14.71 11.50
CA THR A 231 -10.52 -16.10 11.16
C THR A 231 -9.63 -16.68 12.25
N TYR A 232 -9.87 -17.94 12.60
CA TYR A 232 -9.04 -18.71 13.52
C TYR A 232 -8.40 -19.89 12.78
N SER A 233 -7.21 -20.31 13.20
CA SER A 233 -6.61 -21.54 12.69
C SER A 233 -5.95 -22.34 13.80
N SER A 234 -6.33 -23.61 13.92
CA SER A 234 -5.70 -24.58 14.82
C SER A 234 -4.36 -25.12 14.31
N LYS A 235 -4.00 -24.81 13.06
CA LYS A 235 -2.72 -25.17 12.45
C LYS A 235 -1.61 -24.15 12.70
N ALA A 236 -1.93 -23.04 13.34
CA ALA A 236 -0.97 -21.97 13.56
C ALA A 236 0.15 -22.41 14.50
N ILE A 237 1.41 -22.23 14.09
CA ILE A 237 2.59 -22.64 14.85
C ILE A 237 3.63 -21.52 14.80
N SER A 238 4.25 -21.21 15.95
CA SER A 238 5.44 -20.37 16.00
C SER A 238 6.61 -21.12 16.62
N GLU A 239 7.78 -21.05 15.98
CA GLU A 239 9.01 -21.69 16.42
C GLU A 239 10.13 -20.65 16.58
N ASN A 240 10.94 -20.76 17.63
CA ASN A 240 12.12 -19.90 17.87
C ASN A 240 11.81 -18.39 17.92
N MET A 241 10.59 -18.01 18.35
CA MET A 241 10.23 -16.60 18.54
C MET A 241 11.07 -15.95 19.64
N VAL A 242 11.47 -14.70 19.41
CA VAL A 242 12.10 -13.84 20.41
C VAL A 242 11.20 -12.64 20.68
N ILE A 243 10.82 -12.43 21.94
CA ILE A 243 9.98 -11.30 22.36
C ILE A 243 10.83 -10.34 23.19
N ASN A 244 11.08 -9.15 22.65
CA ASN A 244 11.84 -8.06 23.26
C ASN A 244 10.90 -6.92 23.66
N ASN A 245 10.18 -7.09 24.78
CA ASN A 245 9.19 -6.12 25.29
C ASN A 245 7.96 -5.87 24.38
N GLY A 246 7.79 -6.67 23.33
CA GLY A 246 6.58 -6.69 22.52
C GLY A 246 5.45 -7.51 23.14
N ARG A 247 4.32 -7.59 22.45
CA ARG A 247 3.17 -8.41 22.85
C ARG A 247 2.96 -9.55 21.86
N ALA A 248 2.94 -10.78 22.36
CA ALA A 248 2.47 -11.95 21.64
C ALA A 248 1.16 -12.44 22.28
N ASN A 249 0.07 -12.46 21.51
CA ASN A 249 -1.20 -13.06 21.91
C ASN A 249 -1.32 -14.43 21.23
N VAL A 250 -1.71 -15.44 22.00
CA VAL A 250 -1.96 -16.79 21.49
C VAL A 250 -3.44 -17.09 21.63
N TRP A 251 -4.08 -17.37 20.50
CA TRP A 251 -5.50 -17.71 20.42
C TRP A 251 -5.62 -19.22 20.25
N ALA A 252 -5.74 -19.94 21.36
CA ALA A 252 -5.90 -21.39 21.38
C ALA A 252 -7.38 -21.79 21.42
N GLY A 253 -7.84 -22.50 20.39
CA GLY A 253 -9.16 -23.13 20.34
C GLY A 253 -10.19 -22.42 19.45
N THR A 254 -10.88 -23.21 18.63
CA THR A 254 -12.27 -22.98 18.22
C THR A 254 -13.11 -24.10 18.80
#